data_AF-A0AA35WCE2-F1
#
_entry.id   AF-A0AA35WCE2-F1
#
_cell.length_a   1.000
_cell.length_b   1.000
_cell.length_c   1.000
_cell.angle_alpha   90.00
_cell.angle_beta   90.00
_cell.angle_gamma   90.00
#
_symmetry.space_group_name_H-M   'P 1'
#
loop_
_entity.id
_entity.type
_entity.pdbx_description
1 polymer ?
#
loop_
_entity_poly.entity_id
_entity_poly.type
_entity_poly.pdbx_seq_one_letter_code
_entity_poly.pdbx_strand_id
1 'polypeptide(L)'
;MLSRLLWVFAVFLGHCSFALKFSSVTDHVRLGDARGKVVGFVDFNADKATDILFQTDNSISVYLWSREKQRFHLHQLLSLNGSSVVDTVAVDLDADGQVDLLTLTREGGRCHSMTVYWMKPHSRGPAIEYQEVIGNGVLSPPLVLDGNGDHIPDLLTHSCLNNTSTLWLSKEFL
;
A
#
# COMPACT_ATOMS: atom_id res chain seq x y z
N MET A 1 -40.59 8.01 -72.17
CA MET A 1 -40.99 7.34 -70.91
C MET A 1 -39.72 7.07 -70.10
N LEU A 2 -39.52 7.81 -69.01
CA LEU A 2 -38.37 7.68 -68.13
C LEU A 2 -38.55 6.49 -67.17
N SER A 3 -37.57 5.59 -67.07
CA SER A 3 -37.47 4.65 -65.94
C SER A 3 -36.34 5.11 -65.01
N ARG A 4 -36.72 5.47 -63.79
CA ARG A 4 -35.88 6.05 -62.75
C ARG A 4 -34.85 5.04 -62.22
N LEU A 5 -33.59 5.46 -62.12
CA LEU A 5 -32.53 4.75 -61.40
C LEU A 5 -32.63 5.09 -59.91
N LEU A 6 -32.86 4.09 -59.05
CA LEU A 6 -32.85 4.26 -57.60
C LEU A 6 -31.39 4.13 -57.11
N TRP A 7 -30.83 5.22 -56.59
CA TRP A 7 -29.57 5.18 -55.84
C TRP A 7 -29.88 4.95 -54.37
N VAL A 8 -29.57 3.75 -53.86
CA VAL A 8 -29.59 3.50 -52.42
C VAL A 8 -28.24 3.96 -51.86
N PHE A 9 -28.21 5.11 -51.20
CA PHE A 9 -27.09 5.50 -50.34
C PHE A 9 -27.19 4.72 -49.04
N ALA A 10 -26.42 3.64 -48.93
CA ALA A 10 -26.20 2.97 -47.65
C ALA A 10 -25.27 3.85 -46.80
N VAL A 11 -25.83 4.57 -45.84
CA VAL A 11 -25.05 5.22 -44.79
C VAL A 11 -24.64 4.13 -43.80
N PHE A 12 -23.38 3.68 -43.88
CA PHE A 12 -22.78 2.86 -42.83
C PHE A 12 -22.54 3.75 -41.60
N LEU A 13 -23.49 3.74 -40.66
CA LEU A 13 -23.27 4.20 -39.29
C LEU A 13 -22.33 3.20 -38.61
N GLY A 14 -21.03 3.35 -38.85
CA GLY A 14 -19.98 2.62 -38.16
C GLY A 14 -20.05 2.93 -36.67
N HIS A 15 -20.68 2.04 -35.90
CA HIS A 15 -20.62 2.09 -34.45
C HIS A 15 -19.21 1.66 -34.05
N CYS A 16 -18.38 2.63 -33.69
CA CYS A 16 -17.07 2.38 -33.12
C CYS A 16 -17.28 1.88 -31.68
N SER A 17 -17.41 0.57 -31.51
CA SER A 17 -17.43 -0.05 -30.19
C SER A 17 -16.02 -0.05 -29.62
N PHE A 18 -15.71 0.91 -28.75
CA PHE A 18 -14.51 0.85 -27.92
C PHE A 18 -14.69 -0.24 -26.86
N ALA A 19 -14.19 -1.44 -27.14
CA ALA A 19 -14.13 -2.51 -26.15
C ALA A 19 -12.88 -2.30 -25.28
N LEU A 20 -13.10 -2.07 -23.98
CA LEU A 20 -12.03 -2.10 -22.98
C LEU A 20 -11.43 -3.52 -22.96
N LYS A 21 -10.11 -3.63 -23.13
CA LYS A 21 -9.38 -4.90 -23.05
C LYS A 21 -8.32 -4.80 -21.97
N PHE A 22 -8.22 -5.86 -21.17
CA PHE A 22 -7.15 -6.01 -20.20
C PHE A 22 -6.18 -7.08 -20.68
N SER A 23 -4.88 -6.81 -20.53
CA SER A 23 -3.81 -7.78 -20.73
C SER A 23 -2.93 -7.79 -19.50
N SER A 24 -2.55 -8.97 -19.03
CA SER A 24 -1.57 -9.09 -17.94
C SER A 24 -0.19 -8.65 -18.42
N VAL A 25 0.51 -7.87 -17.59
CA VAL A 25 1.90 -7.47 -17.79
C VAL A 25 2.81 -7.93 -16.64
N THR A 26 2.31 -8.80 -15.76
CA THR A 26 2.96 -9.21 -14.50
C THR A 26 4.41 -9.65 -14.69
N ASP A 27 4.70 -10.44 -15.73
CA ASP A 27 6.05 -10.93 -16.01
C ASP A 27 6.97 -9.82 -16.55
N HIS A 28 6.43 -8.92 -17.39
CA HIS A 28 7.17 -7.78 -17.93
C HIS A 28 7.63 -6.83 -16.82
N VAL A 29 6.78 -6.61 -15.81
CA VAL A 29 7.08 -5.73 -14.66
C VAL A 29 7.75 -6.45 -13.49
N ARG A 30 8.11 -7.74 -13.64
CA ARG A 30 8.79 -8.57 -12.63
C ARG A 30 8.03 -8.76 -11.31
N LEU A 31 6.70 -8.87 -11.38
CA LEU A 31 5.87 -9.18 -10.21
C LEU A 31 5.49 -10.67 -10.10
N GLY A 32 5.85 -11.51 -11.08
CA GLY A 32 5.49 -12.94 -11.08
C GLY A 32 6.05 -13.74 -9.89
N ASP A 33 7.18 -13.29 -9.34
CA ASP A 33 7.83 -13.91 -8.18
C ASP A 33 7.45 -13.26 -6.83
N ALA A 34 6.70 -12.15 -6.85
CA ALA A 34 6.26 -11.48 -5.63
C ALA A 34 5.33 -12.40 -4.82
N ARG A 35 5.53 -12.43 -3.49
CA ARG A 35 4.80 -13.33 -2.59
C ARG A 35 3.90 -12.53 -1.65
N GLY A 36 2.76 -13.11 -1.33
CA GLY A 36 1.80 -12.51 -0.40
C GLY A 36 0.70 -11.70 -1.08
N LYS A 37 -0.13 -11.06 -0.27
CA LYS A 37 -1.17 -10.13 -0.70
C LYS A 37 -0.59 -8.72 -0.86
N VAL A 38 -1.12 -7.95 -1.80
CA VAL A 38 -0.85 -6.51 -1.87
C VAL A 38 -1.65 -5.83 -0.77
N VAL A 39 -0.98 -5.03 0.05
CA VAL A 39 -1.60 -4.31 1.19
C VAL A 39 -1.45 -2.80 1.09
N GLY A 40 -0.61 -2.29 0.18
CA GLY A 40 -0.43 -0.86 0.01
C GLY A 40 0.23 -0.46 -1.30
N PHE A 41 -0.01 0.79 -1.67
CA PHE A 41 0.59 1.47 -2.82
C PHE A 41 1.02 2.87 -2.36
N VAL A 42 2.32 3.12 -2.29
CA VAL A 42 2.89 4.37 -1.77
C VAL A 42 4.19 4.67 -2.52
N ASP A 43 4.62 5.93 -2.58
CA ASP A 43 5.96 6.32 -3.07
C ASP A 43 6.95 6.24 -1.90
N PHE A 44 7.67 5.11 -1.76
CA PHE A 44 8.55 4.89 -0.62
C PHE A 44 9.87 5.65 -0.75
N ASN A 45 10.33 5.94 -1.96
CA ASN A 45 11.64 6.55 -2.22
C ASN A 45 11.56 8.02 -2.68
N ALA A 46 10.37 8.63 -2.60
CA ALA A 46 10.08 10.01 -3.01
C ALA A 46 10.41 10.30 -4.49
N ASP A 47 10.35 9.30 -5.37
CA ASP A 47 10.65 9.44 -6.80
C ASP A 47 9.41 9.77 -7.68
N LYS A 48 8.26 9.96 -7.03
CA LYS A 48 6.93 10.23 -7.59
C LYS A 48 6.36 9.07 -8.39
N ALA A 49 6.91 7.87 -8.27
CA ALA A 49 6.31 6.65 -8.81
C ALA A 49 5.63 5.87 -7.68
N THR A 50 4.58 5.13 -8.05
CA THR A 50 3.89 4.26 -7.11
C THR A 50 4.67 2.97 -6.95
N ASP A 51 5.09 2.69 -5.73
CA ASP A 51 5.68 1.43 -5.32
C ASP A 51 4.62 0.52 -4.71
N ILE A 52 5.00 -0.73 -4.39
CA ILE A 52 4.05 -1.73 -3.91
C ILE A 52 4.54 -2.36 -2.60
N LEU A 53 3.63 -2.46 -1.65
CA LEU A 53 3.80 -3.19 -0.40
C LEU A 53 3.10 -4.54 -0.48
N PHE A 54 3.87 -5.61 -0.33
CA PHE A 54 3.37 -6.99 -0.22
C PHE A 54 3.53 -7.51 1.20
N GLN A 55 2.56 -8.31 1.64
CA GLN A 55 2.54 -8.94 2.95
C GLN A 55 2.22 -10.42 2.83
N THR A 56 2.99 -11.25 3.52
CA THR A 56 2.66 -12.65 3.83
C THR A 56 2.33 -12.77 5.33
N ASP A 57 1.98 -13.98 5.79
CA ASP A 57 1.74 -14.21 7.21
C ASP A 57 2.97 -13.98 8.11
N ASN A 58 4.19 -13.89 7.55
CA ASN A 58 5.42 -13.76 8.32
C ASN A 58 6.44 -12.80 7.70
N SER A 59 6.09 -12.05 6.66
CA SER A 59 7.00 -11.11 6.02
C SER A 59 6.29 -9.93 5.38
N ILE A 60 6.99 -8.81 5.33
CA ILE A 60 6.59 -7.60 4.60
C ILE A 60 7.68 -7.29 3.59
N SER A 61 7.29 -6.97 2.36
CA SER A 61 8.25 -6.64 1.30
C SER A 61 7.83 -5.39 0.53
N VAL A 62 8.79 -4.48 0.35
CA VAL A 62 8.64 -3.24 -0.42
C VAL A 62 9.27 -3.45 -1.79
N TYR A 63 8.49 -3.19 -2.84
CA TYR A 63 8.92 -3.25 -4.23
C TYR A 63 8.90 -1.86 -4.85
N LEU A 64 10.08 -1.34 -5.23
CA LEU A 64 10.19 -0.03 -5.85
C LEU A 64 10.03 -0.11 -7.37
N TRP A 65 9.33 0.87 -7.95
CA TRP A 65 9.21 1.03 -9.40
C TRP A 65 10.47 1.67 -9.99
N SER A 66 11.10 1.01 -10.96
CA SER A 66 12.18 1.61 -11.73
C SER A 66 11.65 2.22 -13.02
N ARG A 67 11.65 3.56 -13.13
CA ARG A 67 11.28 4.26 -14.38
C ARG A 67 12.22 3.93 -15.54
N GLU A 68 13.51 3.78 -15.29
CA GLU A 68 14.48 3.43 -16.34
C GLU A 68 14.23 2.02 -16.89
N LYS A 69 14.04 1.05 -15.98
CA LYS A 69 13.92 -0.37 -16.35
C LYS A 69 12.48 -0.81 -16.64
N GLN A 70 11.50 0.06 -16.38
CA GLN A 70 10.06 -0.19 -16.51
C GLN A 70 9.61 -1.47 -15.78
N ARG A 71 10.13 -1.68 -14.56
CA ARG A 71 9.85 -2.88 -13.75
C ARG A 71 10.00 -2.62 -12.27
N PHE A 72 9.31 -3.44 -11.46
CA PHE A 72 9.50 -3.49 -10.03
C PHE A 72 10.76 -4.28 -9.66
N HIS A 73 11.30 -3.99 -8.48
CA HIS A 73 12.35 -4.78 -7.86
C HIS A 73 12.14 -4.81 -6.35
N LEU A 74 12.40 -5.96 -5.73
CA LEU A 74 12.40 -6.09 -4.28
C LEU A 74 13.51 -5.20 -3.72
N HIS A 75 13.14 -4.29 -2.83
CA HIS A 75 14.05 -3.33 -2.21
C HIS A 75 14.28 -3.65 -0.73
N GLN A 76 13.19 -3.81 0.02
CA GLN A 76 13.22 -4.16 1.45
C GLN A 76 12.45 -5.45 1.68
N LEU A 77 13.02 -6.38 2.45
CA LEU A 77 12.34 -7.57 2.97
C LEU A 77 12.50 -7.61 4.49
N LEU A 78 11.38 -7.54 5.19
CA LEU A 78 11.30 -7.66 6.63
C LEU A 78 10.68 -9.01 6.98
N SER A 79 11.44 -9.87 7.67
CA SER A 79 10.97 -11.16 8.16
C SER A 79 10.56 -11.06 9.62
N LEU A 80 9.31 -11.40 9.92
CA LEU A 80 8.69 -11.34 11.24
C LEU A 80 8.52 -12.75 11.78
N ASN A 81 9.63 -13.32 12.28
CA ASN A 81 9.64 -14.65 12.86
C ASN A 81 8.98 -14.64 14.24
N GLY A 82 8.04 -15.56 14.48
CA GLY A 82 7.42 -15.76 15.81
C GLY A 82 6.03 -15.14 15.98
N SER A 83 5.60 -14.25 15.08
CA SER A 83 4.28 -13.61 15.14
C SER A 83 3.65 -13.57 13.74
N SER A 84 2.34 -13.76 13.64
CA SER A 84 1.62 -13.73 12.36
C SER A 84 1.25 -12.30 12.00
N VAL A 85 1.65 -11.84 10.81
CA VAL A 85 1.28 -10.52 10.30
C VAL A 85 -0.18 -10.50 9.91
N VAL A 86 -0.97 -9.64 10.56
CA VAL A 86 -2.39 -9.48 10.29
C VAL A 86 -2.58 -8.45 9.18
N ASP A 87 -1.96 -7.29 9.34
CA ASP A 87 -2.03 -6.20 8.38
C ASP A 87 -0.85 -5.26 8.52
N THR A 88 -0.54 -4.53 7.45
CA THR A 88 0.48 -3.49 7.43
C THR A 88 -0.02 -2.30 6.64
N VAL A 89 0.09 -1.12 7.25
CA VAL A 89 -0.24 0.17 6.64
C VAL A 89 1.07 0.93 6.40
N ALA A 90 1.19 1.53 5.22
CA ALA A 90 2.30 2.41 4.86
C ALA A 90 1.86 3.87 4.98
N VAL A 91 2.51 4.63 5.86
CA VAL A 91 2.22 6.05 6.10
C VAL A 91 3.41 6.70 6.78
N ASP A 92 3.68 7.97 6.44
CA ASP A 92 4.64 8.83 7.12
C ASP A 92 4.05 9.26 8.49
N LEU A 93 4.47 8.60 9.57
CA LEU A 93 3.82 8.76 10.89
C LEU A 93 4.39 9.95 11.69
N ASP A 94 5.64 10.32 11.44
CA ASP A 94 6.34 11.42 12.12
C ASP A 94 6.42 12.71 11.27
N ALA A 95 5.82 12.70 10.07
CA ALA A 95 5.78 13.81 9.12
C ALA A 95 7.16 14.26 8.64
N ASP A 96 8.15 13.36 8.62
CA ASP A 96 9.51 13.66 8.15
C ASP A 96 9.67 13.57 6.62
N GLY A 97 8.60 13.22 5.91
CA GLY A 97 8.56 13.05 4.47
C GLY A 97 8.97 11.65 4.00
N GLN A 98 9.27 10.72 4.91
CA GLN A 98 9.59 9.33 4.63
C GLN A 98 8.47 8.42 5.13
N VAL A 99 8.01 7.52 4.24
CA VAL A 99 6.92 6.60 4.55
C VAL A 99 7.42 5.48 5.47
N ASP A 100 6.75 5.29 6.61
CA ASP A 100 6.97 4.21 7.56
C ASP A 100 6.03 3.02 7.35
N LEU A 101 6.23 1.95 8.13
CA LEU A 101 5.35 0.78 8.15
C LEU A 101 4.74 0.55 9.53
N LEU A 102 3.42 0.69 9.63
CA LEU A 102 2.64 0.33 10.81
C LEU A 102 2.10 -1.09 10.66
N THR A 103 2.61 -2.03 11.46
CA THR A 103 2.29 -3.45 11.34
C THR A 103 1.53 -3.95 12.55
N LEU A 104 0.46 -4.70 12.28
CA LEU A 104 -0.25 -5.48 13.28
C LEU A 104 0.21 -6.93 13.23
N THR A 105 0.67 -7.45 14.36
CA THR A 105 1.06 -8.84 14.53
C THR A 105 0.21 -9.55 15.56
N ARG A 106 0.09 -10.87 15.41
CA ARG A 106 -0.65 -11.75 16.32
C ARG A 106 0.24 -12.87 16.81
N GLU A 107 0.38 -12.98 18.13
CA GLU A 107 1.09 -14.09 18.79
C GLU A 107 0.13 -15.16 19.36
N GLY A 108 -1.16 -14.87 19.38
CA GLY A 108 -2.21 -15.79 19.83
C GLY A 108 -3.50 -15.04 20.21
N GLY A 109 -4.62 -15.76 20.25
CA GLY A 109 -5.91 -15.17 20.58
C GLY A 109 -6.43 -14.16 19.55
N ARG A 110 -7.25 -13.21 19.99
CA ARG A 110 -7.93 -12.21 19.13
C ARG A 110 -7.28 -10.82 19.17
N CYS A 111 -6.20 -10.67 19.92
CA CYS A 111 -5.56 -9.40 20.19
C CYS A 111 -4.27 -9.29 19.36
N HIS A 112 -3.99 -8.08 18.92
CA HIS A 112 -2.85 -7.77 18.09
C HIS A 112 -1.93 -6.78 18.79
N SER A 113 -0.65 -6.85 18.44
CA SER A 113 0.38 -5.89 18.80
C SER A 113 0.63 -4.98 17.60
N MET A 114 0.81 -3.70 17.87
CA MET A 114 1.02 -2.66 16.88
C MET A 114 2.46 -2.19 16.97
N THR A 115 3.21 -2.41 15.90
CA THR A 115 4.63 -2.07 15.79
C THR A 115 4.85 -1.14 14.61
N VAL A 116 5.53 -0.03 14.84
CA VAL A 116 6.03 0.86 13.79
C VAL A 116 7.44 0.41 13.41
N TYR A 117 7.70 0.32 12.11
CA TYR A 117 9.03 0.21 11.55
C TYR A 117 9.33 1.55 10.87
N TRP A 118 10.18 2.33 11.52
CA TRP A 118 10.56 3.67 11.09
C TRP A 118 11.54 3.56 9.94
N MET A 119 11.19 4.14 8.79
CA MET A 119 12.02 4.16 7.60
C MET A 119 12.72 5.51 7.48
N LYS A 120 13.97 5.52 7.03
CA LYS A 120 14.73 6.74 6.74
C LYS A 120 15.37 6.69 5.35
N PRO A 121 15.63 7.84 4.72
CA PRO A 121 16.30 7.88 3.43
C PRO A 121 17.77 7.49 3.55
N HIS A 122 18.23 6.56 2.70
CA HIS A 122 19.65 6.23 2.55
C HIS A 122 20.10 6.35 1.10
N SER A 123 21.43 6.34 0.89
CA SER A 123 22.06 6.45 -0.44
C SER A 123 21.66 5.36 -1.44
N ARG A 124 21.10 4.23 -0.95
CA ARG A 124 20.62 3.10 -1.77
C ARG A 124 19.10 3.00 -1.82
N GLY A 125 18.38 3.99 -1.29
CA GLY A 125 16.92 3.97 -1.12
C GLY A 125 16.50 3.93 0.35
N PRO A 126 15.19 3.97 0.62
CA PRO A 126 14.64 4.01 1.99
C PRO A 126 14.92 2.70 2.73
N ALA A 127 15.27 2.76 4.01
CA ALA A 127 15.51 1.54 4.79
C ALA A 127 14.93 1.68 6.20
N ILE A 128 14.55 0.54 6.79
CA ILE A 128 14.12 0.50 8.19
C ILE A 128 15.35 0.78 9.06
N GLU A 129 15.28 1.83 9.88
CA GLU A 129 16.35 2.21 10.81
C GLU A 129 16.11 1.60 12.19
N TYR A 130 14.88 1.69 12.70
CA TYR A 130 14.50 1.13 14.00
C TYR A 130 13.00 0.76 14.03
N GLN A 131 12.58 0.11 15.11
CA GLN A 131 11.19 -0.29 15.32
C GLN A 131 10.73 0.07 16.74
N GLU A 132 9.43 0.29 16.91
CA GLU A 132 8.82 0.60 18.19
C GLU A 132 7.46 -0.10 18.33
N VAL A 133 7.22 -0.74 19.48
CA VAL A 133 5.90 -1.29 19.82
C VAL A 133 5.08 -0.19 20.49
N ILE A 134 4.08 0.33 19.78
CA ILE A 134 3.29 1.49 20.23
C ILE A 134 1.93 1.11 20.82
N GLY A 135 1.54 -0.16 20.75
CA GLY A 135 0.29 -0.62 21.36
C GLY A 135 0.16 -2.13 21.43
N ASN A 136 -0.54 -2.61 22.46
CA ASN A 136 -0.92 -4.01 22.62
C ASN A 136 -2.43 -4.10 22.89
N GLY A 137 -3.03 -5.23 22.53
CA GLY A 137 -4.46 -5.44 22.77
C GLY A 137 -5.35 -4.77 21.72
N VAL A 138 -4.87 -4.59 20.50
CA VAL A 138 -5.64 -4.00 19.40
C VAL A 138 -6.45 -5.09 18.69
N LEU A 139 -7.72 -4.82 18.37
CA LEU A 139 -8.62 -5.79 17.73
C LEU A 139 -8.52 -5.79 16.20
N SER A 140 -8.31 -4.62 15.59
CA SER A 140 -8.35 -4.42 14.15
C SER A 140 -7.27 -3.43 13.70
N PRO A 141 -6.88 -3.44 12.41
CA PRO A 141 -6.01 -2.40 11.86
C PRO A 141 -6.51 -1.00 12.24
N PRO A 142 -5.60 -0.09 12.65
CA PRO A 142 -5.97 1.27 13.02
C PRO A 142 -6.48 2.01 11.79
N LEU A 143 -7.40 2.95 12.03
CA LEU A 143 -7.70 3.97 11.04
C LEU A 143 -6.68 5.10 11.20
N VAL A 144 -6.13 5.53 10.08
CA VAL A 144 -5.22 6.68 10.00
C VAL A 144 -6.03 7.92 9.64
N LEU A 145 -5.87 9.00 10.39
CA LEU A 145 -6.58 10.27 10.20
C LEU A 145 -5.76 11.42 10.78
N ASP A 146 -6.03 12.66 10.39
CA ASP A 146 -5.59 13.83 11.16
C ASP A 146 -6.73 14.19 12.13
N GLY A 147 -6.57 13.85 13.42
CA GLY A 147 -7.61 13.98 14.42
C GLY A 147 -7.62 15.34 15.12
N ASN A 148 -6.52 16.09 15.06
CA ASN A 148 -6.31 17.33 15.79
C ASN A 148 -6.04 18.56 14.88
N GLY A 149 -5.87 18.34 13.56
CA GLY A 149 -5.62 19.37 12.56
C GLY A 149 -4.16 19.83 12.45
N ASP A 150 -3.19 19.06 12.94
CA ASP A 150 -1.75 19.41 12.88
C ASP A 150 -1.02 18.89 11.64
N HIS A 151 -1.75 18.21 10.73
CA HIS A 151 -1.24 17.61 9.50
C HIS A 151 -0.29 16.42 9.70
N ILE A 152 -0.19 15.90 10.93
CA ILE A 152 0.55 14.68 11.25
C ILE A 152 -0.48 13.54 11.37
N PRO A 153 -0.24 12.37 10.75
CA PRO A 153 -1.18 11.25 10.84
C PRO A 153 -1.32 10.68 12.27
N ASP A 154 -2.53 10.72 12.80
CA ASP A 154 -2.96 10.09 14.05
C ASP A 154 -3.57 8.70 13.82
N LEU A 155 -3.72 7.92 14.90
CA LEU A 155 -4.26 6.56 14.87
C LEU A 155 -5.53 6.44 15.70
N LEU A 156 -6.60 5.89 15.12
CA LEU A 156 -7.77 5.44 15.86
C LEU A 156 -7.77 3.91 15.95
N THR A 157 -7.59 3.38 17.15
CA THR A 157 -7.60 1.93 17.43
C THR A 157 -8.86 1.49 18.13
N HIS A 158 -9.16 0.19 18.08
CA HIS A 158 -10.18 -0.44 18.89
C HIS A 158 -9.57 -1.57 19.73
N SER A 159 -9.84 -1.59 21.03
CA SER A 159 -9.24 -2.51 21.99
C SER A 159 -10.00 -3.82 22.07
N CYS A 160 -9.29 -4.94 21.99
CA CYS A 160 -9.85 -6.28 22.23
C CYS A 160 -10.04 -6.58 23.74
N LEU A 161 -9.42 -5.78 24.63
CA LEU A 161 -9.36 -6.06 26.07
C LEU A 161 -10.59 -5.52 26.81
N ASN A 162 -11.03 -4.31 26.44
CA ASN A 162 -12.10 -3.57 27.10
C ASN A 162 -13.15 -3.02 26.13
N ASN A 163 -13.04 -3.35 24.82
CA ASN A 163 -14.00 -2.96 23.79
C ASN A 163 -14.19 -1.43 23.65
N THR A 164 -13.13 -0.65 23.91
CA THR A 164 -13.12 0.80 23.73
C THR A 164 -12.28 1.20 22.53
N SER A 165 -12.62 2.32 21.90
CA SER A 165 -11.77 2.94 20.88
C SER A 165 -10.88 4.03 21.50
N THR A 166 -9.66 4.16 21.00
CA THR A 166 -8.67 5.13 21.48
C THR A 166 -8.10 5.91 20.29
N LEU A 167 -8.11 7.24 20.37
CA LEU A 167 -7.37 8.11 19.45
C LEU A 167 -5.98 8.37 20.04
N TRP A 168 -4.95 8.04 19.28
CA TRP A 168 -3.54 8.26 19.61
C TRP A 168 -3.06 9.44 18.77
N LEU A 169 -2.58 10.48 19.44
CA LEU A 169 -2.01 11.64 18.76
C LEU A 169 -0.53 11.41 18.49
N SER A 170 -0.15 11.55 17.23
CA SER A 170 1.26 11.54 16.80
C SER A 170 1.88 12.92 17.07
N LYS A 171 3.21 13.00 17.02
CA LYS A 171 3.97 14.24 17.18
C LYS A 171 5.22 14.18 16.34
N GLU A 172 5.66 15.34 15.84
CA GLU A 172 7.00 15.48 15.27
C GLU A 172 8.06 15.20 16.34
N PHE A 173 9.07 14.41 15.98
CA PHE A 173 10.29 14.28 16.77
C PHE A 173 11.22 15.45 16.41
N LEU A 174 11.44 16.36 17.37
CA LEU A 174 12.42 17.45 17.27
C LEU A 174 13.86 16.97 17.44
#